data_AF-A0A8D0HM85-F1
#
_entry.id   AF-A0A8D0HM85-F1
#
_cell.length_a   1.000
_cell.length_b   1.000
_cell.length_c   1.000
_cell.angle_alpha   90.00
_cell.angle_beta   90.00
_cell.angle_gamma   90.00
#
_symmetry.space_group_name_H-M   'P 1'
#
loop_
_entity.id
_entity.type
_entity.pdbx_description
1 polymer ?
#
loop_
_entity_poly.entity_id
_entity_poly.type
_entity_poly.pdbx_seq_one_letter_code
_entity_poly.pdbx_strand_id
1 'polypeptide(L)'
;MFFYQQVEVLGKRSEPLPEIYYIEGTLQIVWVNRCSAGYGINSLIHPDCPDCCVVCSPGSYNPNEGTHCLQCNNSLTYGATHC
;
A
#
# COMPACT_ATOMS: atom_id res chain seq x y z
N MET A 1 2.12 -31.05 12.58
CA MET A 1 2.47 -30.29 11.36
C MET A 1 1.36 -29.25 11.14
N PHE A 2 1.54 -28.04 11.65
CA PHE A 2 0.48 -27.02 11.84
C PHE A 2 0.07 -26.29 10.54
N PHE A 3 0.85 -26.42 9.47
CA PHE A 3 0.76 -25.54 8.30
C PHE A 3 -0.22 -26.00 7.21
N TYR A 4 -0.60 -27.29 7.13
CA TYR A 4 -1.44 -27.78 6.04
C TYR A 4 -2.90 -27.28 6.10
N GLN A 5 -3.41 -26.95 7.28
CA GLN A 5 -4.79 -26.48 7.47
C GLN A 5 -4.97 -24.97 7.21
N GLN A 6 -3.89 -24.18 7.11
CA GLN A 6 -4.02 -22.75 6.82
C GLN A 6 -4.44 -22.47 5.37
N VAL A 7 -4.11 -23.35 4.42
CA VAL A 7 -4.37 -23.15 2.98
C VAL A 7 -5.86 -23.10 2.65
N GLU A 8 -6.68 -23.92 3.32
CA GLU A 8 -8.12 -23.99 3.06
C GLU A 8 -8.90 -22.76 3.57
N VAL A 9 -8.40 -22.09 4.61
CA VAL A 9 -9.03 -20.89 5.17
C VAL A 9 -8.64 -19.62 4.40
N LEU A 10 -7.42 -19.57 3.86
CA LEU A 10 -6.93 -18.43 3.05
C LEU A 10 -7.73 -18.20 1.78
N GLY A 11 -8.19 -19.27 1.12
CA GLY A 11 -8.87 -19.18 -0.20
C GLY A 11 -10.21 -18.43 -0.19
N LYS A 12 -10.77 -18.13 1.00
CA LYS A 12 -12.03 -17.39 1.16
C LYS A 12 -11.86 -15.90 1.44
N ARG A 13 -10.62 -15.40 1.56
CA ARG A 13 -10.36 -13.98 1.85
C ARG A 13 -10.19 -13.20 0.55
N SER A 14 -11.01 -12.17 0.36
CA SER A 14 -10.97 -11.26 -0.79
C SER A 14 -9.79 -10.29 -0.75
N GLU A 15 -9.19 -10.10 0.42
CA GLU A 15 -8.03 -9.23 0.62
C GLU A 15 -6.75 -10.06 0.71
N PRO A 16 -5.67 -9.66 0.01
CA PRO A 16 -4.39 -10.32 0.11
C PRO A 16 -3.94 -10.30 1.58
N LEU A 17 -3.45 -11.44 2.07
CA LEU A 17 -2.83 -11.46 3.38
C LEU A 17 -1.64 -10.49 3.38
N PRO A 18 -1.37 -9.82 4.52
CA PRO A 18 -0.16 -9.03 4.65
C PRO A 18 1.05 -9.90 4.32
N GLU A 19 1.99 -9.35 3.55
CA GLU A 19 3.19 -10.07 3.17
C GLU A 19 4.08 -10.27 4.40
N ILE A 20 4.24 -11.53 4.82
CA ILE A 20 5.02 -11.88 6.00
C ILE A 20 6.44 -12.20 5.53
N TYR A 21 7.43 -11.39 5.91
CA TYR A 21 8.84 -11.65 5.63
C TYR A 21 9.59 -12.01 6.91
N TYR A 22 10.48 -13.00 6.79
CA TYR A 22 11.34 -13.42 7.89
C TYR A 22 12.53 -12.46 8.05
N ILE A 23 12.71 -11.92 9.24
CA ILE A 23 13.88 -11.12 9.63
C ILE A 23 14.69 -11.96 10.62
N GLU A 24 15.91 -12.34 10.23
CA GLU A 24 16.76 -13.24 11.00
C GLU A 24 16.97 -12.75 12.45
N GLY A 25 16.77 -13.64 13.41
CA GLY A 25 16.94 -13.33 14.84
C GLY A 25 15.78 -12.56 15.47
N THR A 26 14.66 -12.36 14.76
CA THR A 26 13.48 -11.69 15.31
C THR A 26 12.20 -12.49 15.08
N LEU A 27 11.24 -12.36 16.00
CA LEU A 27 9.86 -12.82 15.83
C LEU A 27 8.94 -11.59 15.67
N GLN A 28 9.27 -10.70 14.73
CA GLN A 28 8.54 -9.45 14.51
C GLN A 28 7.62 -9.55 13.30
N ILE A 29 6.41 -9.00 13.44
CA ILE A 29 5.47 -8.79 12.34
C ILE A 29 5.53 -7.31 12.00
N VAL A 30 5.95 -6.98 10.78
CA VAL A 30 5.99 -5.60 10.28
C VAL A 30 4.90 -5.43 9.22
N TRP A 31 4.01 -4.47 9.45
CA TRP A 31 3.00 -4.08 8.48
C TRP A 31 3.65 -3.19 7.43
N VAL A 32 3.71 -3.65 6.19
CA VAL A 32 4.13 -2.81 5.06
C VAL A 32 2.87 -2.18 4.49
N ASN A 33 2.73 -0.87 4.69
CA ASN A 33 1.67 -0.12 4.01
C ASN A 33 1.93 -0.19 2.50
N ARG A 34 0.90 -0.55 1.73
CA ARG A 34 0.92 -0.46 0.26
C ARG A 34 -0.35 0.25 -0.18
N CYS A 35 -0.18 1.22 -1.05
CA CYS A 35 -1.32 1.87 -1.69
C CYS A 35 -1.49 1.33 -3.11
N SER A 36 -2.76 1.22 -3.53
CA SER A 36 -3.09 0.93 -4.92
C SER A 36 -2.56 2.04 -5.84
N ALA A 37 -2.34 1.73 -7.11
CA ALA A 37 -1.91 2.72 -8.10
C ALA A 37 -2.82 3.96 -8.08
N GLY A 38 -2.22 5.14 -8.16
CA GLY A 38 -2.92 6.42 -8.06
C GLY A 38 -3.27 6.84 -6.62
N TYR A 39 -2.92 6.08 -5.59
CA TYR A 39 -3.13 6.45 -4.18
C TYR A 39 -1.80 6.53 -3.43
N GLY A 40 -1.72 7.35 -2.38
CA GLY A 40 -0.54 7.45 -1.53
C GLY A 40 -0.88 8.03 -0.16
N ILE A 41 0.01 7.83 0.80
CA ILE A 41 -0.05 8.35 2.16
C ILE A 41 0.57 9.73 2.19
N ASN A 42 -0.14 10.69 2.77
CA ASN A 42 0.37 12.03 3.03
C ASN A 42 -0.21 12.59 4.34
N SER A 43 0.50 12.39 5.44
CA SER A 43 0.10 12.85 6.77
C SER A 43 0.13 14.38 6.94
N LEU A 44 0.83 15.10 6.06
CA LEU A 44 0.86 16.57 6.09
C LEU A 44 -0.42 17.17 5.49
N ILE A 45 -0.92 16.56 4.40
CA ILE A 45 -2.15 17.01 3.74
C ILE A 45 -3.39 16.41 4.42
N HIS A 46 -3.28 15.18 4.94
CA HIS A 46 -4.36 14.46 5.61
C HIS A 46 -3.99 14.10 7.06
N PRO A 47 -3.97 15.09 7.97
CA PRO A 47 -3.57 14.87 9.37
C PRO A 47 -4.58 14.00 10.14
N ASP A 48 -5.85 13.99 9.74
CA ASP A 48 -6.89 13.18 10.38
C ASP A 48 -6.73 11.67 10.14
N CYS A 49 -5.91 11.29 9.14
CA CYS A 49 -5.68 9.90 8.75
C CYS A 49 -4.25 9.66 8.22
N PRO A 50 -3.24 9.66 9.10
CA PRO A 50 -1.82 9.67 8.72
C PRO A 50 -1.33 8.41 7.99
N ASP A 51 -2.07 7.30 8.07
CA ASP A 51 -1.75 6.02 7.41
C ASP A 51 -2.72 5.69 6.25
N CYS A 52 -3.64 6.58 5.90
CA CYS A 52 -4.60 6.32 4.83
C CYS A 52 -4.01 6.55 3.45
N CYS A 53 -4.27 5.60 2.55
CA CYS A 53 -4.06 5.77 1.12
C CYS A 53 -5.14 6.70 0.56
N VAL A 54 -4.75 7.93 0.23
CA VAL A 54 -5.62 8.93 -0.40
C VAL A 54 -5.26 9.09 -1.88
N VAL A 55 -6.19 9.60 -2.68
CA VAL A 55 -5.96 9.79 -4.11
C VAL A 55 -4.82 10.81 -4.36
N CYS A 56 -3.91 10.50 -5.29
CA CYS A 56 -2.86 11.43 -5.69
C CYS A 56 -3.45 12.69 -6.32
N SER A 57 -2.95 13.85 -5.92
CA SER A 57 -3.40 15.15 -6.46
C SER A 57 -2.81 15.41 -7.86
N PRO A 58 -3.43 16.30 -8.67
CA PRO A 58 -2.79 16.82 -9.88
C PRO A 58 -1.38 17.33 -9.58
N GLY A 59 -0.46 17.09 -10.49
CA GLY A 59 0.97 17.29 -10.26
C GLY A 59 1.67 16.09 -9.63
N SER A 60 0.98 14.97 -9.42
CA SER A 60 1.57 13.76 -8.85
C SER A 60 0.98 12.46 -9.43
N TYR A 61 1.68 11.34 -9.22
CA TYR A 61 1.27 10.01 -9.66
C TYR A 61 1.83 8.92 -8.74
N ASN A 62 1.23 7.73 -8.75
CA ASN A 62 1.81 6.53 -8.13
C ASN A 62 1.65 5.31 -9.06
N PRO A 63 2.74 4.75 -9.61
CA PRO A 63 2.67 3.76 -10.68
C PRO A 63 2.14 2.40 -10.27
N ASN A 64 2.62 1.82 -9.16
CA ASN A 64 2.08 0.62 -8.50
C ASN A 64 2.84 0.39 -7.19
N GLU A 65 2.14 -0.01 -6.14
CA GLU A 65 2.68 -0.46 -4.84
C GLU A 65 3.54 0.54 -4.05
N GLY A 66 3.63 1.79 -4.49
CA GLY A 66 4.24 2.87 -3.70
C GLY A 66 3.37 3.27 -2.51
N THR A 67 4.00 3.73 -1.44
CA THR A 67 3.32 4.35 -0.29
C THR A 67 3.05 5.83 -0.50
N HIS A 68 3.71 6.50 -1.46
CA HIS A 68 3.64 7.94 -1.63
C HIS A 68 3.41 8.33 -3.08
N CYS A 69 2.70 9.44 -3.29
CA CYS A 69 2.57 10.06 -4.60
C CYS A 69 3.88 10.77 -4.97
N LEU A 70 4.41 10.46 -6.15
CA LEU A 70 5.60 11.06 -6.73
C LEU A 70 5.22 12.29 -7.54
N GLN A 71 6.09 13.30 -7.59
CA GLN A 71 5.85 14.51 -8.37
C GLN A 71 5.85 14.20 -9.88
N CYS A 72 4.88 14.79 -10.58
CA CYS A 72 4.73 14.75 -12.03
C CYS A 72 3.94 15.97 -12.51
N ASN A 73 4.65 16.97 -13.03
CA ASN A 73 4.03 18.22 -13.49
C ASN A 73 3.07 18.04 -14.68
N ASN A 74 3.21 16.95 -15.43
CA ASN A 74 2.37 16.67 -16.61
C ASN A 74 1.06 15.95 -16.24
N SER A 75 0.93 15.45 -15.01
CA SER A 75 -0.29 14.84 -14.51
C SER A 75 -1.27 15.94 -14.10
N LEU A 76 -2.36 16.11 -14.83
CA LEU A 76 -3.41 17.09 -14.52
C LEU A 76 -4.65 16.46 -13.86
N THR A 77 -4.64 15.15 -13.65
CA THR A 77 -5.78 14.40 -13.14
C THR A 77 -5.48 13.85 -11.74
N TYR A 78 -6.52 13.70 -10.93
CA TYR A 78 -6.42 12.96 -9.68
C TYR A 78 -6.17 11.48 -9.97
N GLY A 79 -5.34 10.84 -9.13
CA GLY A 79 -5.12 9.40 -9.18
C GLY A 79 -4.31 8.91 -10.38
N ALA A 80 -3.42 9.76 -10.93
CA ALA A 80 -2.56 9.33 -12.02
C ALA A 80 -1.68 8.14 -11.61
N THR A 81 -1.62 7.15 -12.49
CA THR A 81 -0.77 5.96 -12.35
C THR A 81 0.48 6.04 -13.22
N HIS A 82 0.67 7.15 -13.94
CA HIS A 82 1.83 7.37 -14.79
C HIS A 82 2.16 8.87 -14.83
N CYS A 83 3.43 9.17 -15.07
CA CYS A 83 3.89 10.46 -15.56
C CYS A 83 4.21 10.30 -17.05
#